data_AF-A0A2G6EEL6-F1
#
_entry.id   AF-A0A2G6EEL6-F1
#
_cell.length_a   1.000
_cell.length_b   1.000
_cell.length_c   1.000
_cell.angle_alpha   90.00
_cell.angle_beta   90.00
_cell.angle_gamma   90.00
#
_symmetry.space_group_name_H-M   'P 1'
#
loop_
_entity.id
_entity.type
_entity.pdbx_description
1 polymer ?
#
loop_
_entity_poly.entity_id
_entity_poly.type
_entity_poly.pdbx_seq_one_letter_code
_entity_poly.pdbx_strand_id
1 'polypeptide(L)'
;MNITLFSQILQQLSRKDFQSSVKTYQTDKYNKGINSWTYLVSMIFLHLAKSNSIKEVTNRLKLITSNLNHLGITEKTPSKSSLSYINAHRDWRVFRDFYFKLKNNLQSRGFLNRKIFNEIDKKIYLLDTTVISLCEKNTFNKYPKKLRRTALFDEINNRTLEFITNNFFGQHPL
;
A
#
# COMPACT_ATOMS: atom_id res chain seq x y z
N MET A 1 -0.94 -14.61 -23.38
CA MET A 1 -1.41 -14.61 -21.97
C MET A 1 -2.03 -13.26 -21.67
N ASN A 2 -3.30 -13.18 -21.27
CA ASN A 2 -3.90 -11.92 -20.81
C ASN A 2 -3.38 -11.61 -19.40
N ILE A 3 -2.28 -10.86 -19.34
CA ILE A 3 -1.68 -10.39 -18.10
C ILE A 3 -2.63 -9.34 -17.51
N THR A 4 -3.18 -9.60 -16.32
CA THR A 4 -4.02 -8.62 -15.63
C THR A 4 -3.22 -7.35 -15.30
N LEU A 5 -3.86 -6.18 -15.24
CA LEU A 5 -3.19 -4.94 -14.82
C LEU A 5 -2.46 -5.10 -13.48
N PHE A 6 -3.05 -5.87 -12.57
CA PHE A 6 -2.43 -6.23 -11.30
C PHE A 6 -1.13 -7.02 -11.47
N SER A 7 -1.11 -7.98 -12.38
CA SER A 7 0.09 -8.75 -12.73
C SER A 7 1.18 -7.86 -13.33
N GLN A 8 0.82 -6.91 -14.19
CA GLN A 8 1.77 -5.93 -14.75
C GLN A 8 2.39 -5.06 -13.65
N ILE A 9 1.60 -4.62 -12.67
CA ILE A 9 2.09 -3.86 -11.51
C ILE A 9 3.05 -4.72 -10.68
N LEU A 10 2.68 -5.96 -10.38
CA LEU A 10 3.53 -6.87 -9.60
C LEU A 10 4.85 -7.22 -10.31
N GLN A 11 4.89 -7.25 -11.64
CA GLN A 11 6.12 -7.46 -12.40
C GLN A 11 7.14 -6.33 -12.25
N GLN A 12 6.70 -5.11 -11.88
CA GLN A 12 7.60 -4.01 -11.57
C GLN A 12 8.27 -4.16 -10.20
N LEU A 13 7.76 -5.05 -9.34
CA LEU A 13 8.30 -5.30 -8.01
C LEU A 13 9.39 -6.37 -8.09
N SER A 14 10.64 -5.98 -7.80
CA SER A 14 11.78 -6.90 -7.79
C SER A 14 11.66 -7.91 -6.64
N ARG A 15 11.32 -9.16 -6.98
CA ARG A 15 11.30 -10.29 -6.02
C ARG A 15 12.66 -10.50 -5.36
N LYS A 16 13.73 -10.34 -6.14
CA LYS A 16 15.10 -10.54 -5.66
C LYS A 16 15.44 -9.56 -4.54
N ASP A 17 15.08 -8.28 -4.73
CA ASP A 17 15.35 -7.24 -3.74
C ASP A 17 14.47 -7.42 -2.50
N PHE A 18 13.20 -7.81 -2.68
CA PHE A 18 12.32 -8.14 -1.56
C PHE A 18 12.85 -9.33 -0.76
N GLN A 19 13.29 -10.40 -1.43
CA GLN A 19 13.83 -11.59 -0.77
C GLN A 19 15.10 -11.26 0.03
N SER A 20 15.93 -10.33 -0.44
CA SER A 20 17.06 -9.81 0.32
C SER A 20 16.59 -9.18 1.65
N SER A 21 15.57 -8.30 1.61
CA SER A 21 15.01 -7.68 2.82
C SER A 21 14.40 -8.73 3.77
N VAL A 22 13.66 -9.71 3.24
CA VAL A 22 13.08 -10.81 4.03
C VAL A 22 14.17 -11.62 4.75
N LYS A 23 15.30 -11.90 4.08
CA LYS A 23 16.42 -12.61 4.71
C LYS A 23 17.05 -11.80 5.84
N THR A 24 17.22 -10.48 5.65
CA THR A 24 17.77 -9.58 6.67
C THR A 24 16.93 -9.54 7.94
N TYR A 25 15.60 -9.43 7.81
CA TYR A 25 14.68 -9.31 8.95
C TYR A 25 14.08 -10.65 9.41
N GLN A 26 14.41 -11.76 8.74
CA GLN A 26 13.93 -13.11 9.01
C GLN A 26 12.39 -13.22 9.16
N THR A 27 11.63 -12.38 8.44
CA THR A 27 10.16 -12.24 8.61
C THR A 27 9.35 -13.47 8.20
N ASP A 28 10.01 -14.43 7.56
CA ASP A 28 9.45 -15.70 7.09
C ASP A 28 9.82 -16.91 7.95
N LYS A 29 10.67 -16.76 8.97
CA LYS A 29 11.21 -17.87 9.79
C LYS A 29 10.13 -18.73 10.45
N TYR A 30 9.02 -18.12 10.88
CA TYR A 30 7.91 -18.80 11.58
C TYR A 30 6.59 -18.69 10.83
N ASN A 31 6.63 -18.43 9.51
CA ASN A 31 5.40 -18.29 8.75
C ASN A 31 4.69 -19.65 8.64
N LYS A 32 3.35 -19.65 8.69
CA LYS A 32 2.51 -20.86 8.57
C LYS A 32 1.83 -20.90 7.20
N GLY A 33 2.65 -20.83 6.14
CA GLY A 33 2.20 -20.87 4.73
C GLY A 33 1.77 -19.53 4.13
N ILE A 34 1.89 -18.42 4.86
CA ILE A 34 1.70 -17.06 4.32
C ILE A 34 3.00 -16.29 4.50
N ASN A 35 3.84 -16.31 3.47
CA ASN A 35 5.12 -15.60 3.46
C ASN A 35 4.95 -14.08 3.31
N SER A 36 6.06 -13.35 3.45
CA SER A 36 6.12 -11.90 3.41
C SER A 36 5.71 -11.35 2.04
N TRP A 37 6.01 -12.10 0.98
CA TRP A 37 5.61 -11.74 -0.38
C TRP A 37 4.10 -11.85 -0.58
N THR A 38 3.50 -12.97 -0.16
CA THR A 38 2.06 -13.20 -0.23
C THR A 38 1.29 -12.11 0.52
N TYR A 39 1.82 -11.71 1.67
CA TYR A 39 1.27 -10.62 2.45
C TYR A 39 1.39 -9.26 1.74
N LEU A 40 2.55 -8.93 1.19
CA LEU A 40 2.76 -7.71 0.41
C LEU A 40 1.74 -7.63 -0.75
N VAL A 41 1.63 -8.70 -1.52
CA VAL A 41 0.70 -8.79 -2.66
C VAL A 41 -0.75 -8.62 -2.19
N SER A 42 -1.12 -9.21 -1.06
CA SER A 42 -2.46 -9.07 -0.46
C SER A 42 -2.76 -7.63 -0.06
N MET A 43 -1.79 -6.93 0.52
CA MET A 43 -1.92 -5.52 0.88
C MET A 43 -1.98 -4.62 -0.35
N ILE A 44 -1.16 -4.84 -1.38
CA ILE A 44 -1.25 -4.07 -2.62
C ILE A 44 -2.62 -4.28 -3.29
N PHE A 45 -3.13 -5.51 -3.29
CA PHE A 45 -4.46 -5.81 -3.79
C PHE A 45 -5.56 -5.08 -3.00
N LEU A 46 -5.47 -5.02 -1.67
CA LEU A 46 -6.37 -4.24 -0.80
C LEU A 46 -6.40 -2.76 -1.21
N HIS A 47 -5.24 -2.14 -1.37
CA HIS A 47 -5.13 -0.73 -1.74
C HIS A 47 -5.69 -0.45 -3.14
N LEU A 48 -5.38 -1.31 -4.12
CA LEU A 48 -5.88 -1.15 -5.50
C LEU A 48 -7.38 -1.42 -5.61
N ALA A 49 -7.91 -2.36 -4.83
CA ALA A 49 -9.34 -2.65 -4.77
C ALA A 49 -10.15 -1.57 -4.04
N LYS A 50 -9.49 -0.60 -3.37
CA LYS A 50 -10.11 0.40 -2.48
C LYS A 50 -11.06 -0.25 -1.46
N SER A 51 -10.73 -1.46 -1.04
CA SER A 51 -11.53 -2.19 -0.07
C SER A 51 -11.20 -1.69 1.32
N ASN A 52 -12.23 -1.44 2.11
CA ASN A 52 -12.09 -1.00 3.51
C ASN A 52 -12.11 -2.19 4.48
N SER A 53 -12.06 -3.42 3.98
CA SER A 53 -12.24 -4.63 4.79
C SER A 53 -11.27 -5.74 4.40
N ILE A 54 -10.50 -6.22 5.38
CA ILE A 54 -9.63 -7.39 5.24
C ILE A 54 -10.45 -8.61 4.77
N LYS A 55 -11.69 -8.77 5.25
CA LYS A 55 -12.57 -9.89 4.87
C LYS A 55 -12.92 -9.87 3.38
N GLU A 56 -13.24 -8.68 2.87
CA GLU A 56 -13.57 -8.50 1.47
C GLU A 56 -12.36 -8.82 0.58
N VAL A 57 -11.18 -8.37 0.98
CA VAL A 57 -9.92 -8.67 0.27
C VAL A 57 -9.59 -10.14 0.25
N THR A 58 -9.72 -10.84 1.37
CA THR A 58 -9.41 -12.28 1.42
C THR A 58 -10.35 -13.08 0.51
N ASN A 59 -11.62 -12.67 0.44
CA ASN A 59 -12.60 -13.29 -0.44
C ASN A 59 -12.30 -13.01 -1.91
N ARG A 60 -12.00 -11.76 -2.25
CA ARG A 60 -11.63 -11.36 -3.62
C ARG A 60 -10.34 -12.02 -4.08
N LEU A 61 -9.32 -12.09 -3.22
CA LEU A 61 -8.07 -12.79 -3.49
C LEU A 61 -8.34 -14.27 -3.78
N LYS A 62 -9.14 -14.95 -2.95
CA LYS A 62 -9.47 -16.37 -3.12
C LYS A 62 -10.09 -16.69 -4.49
N LEU A 63 -10.86 -15.75 -5.05
CA LEU A 63 -11.45 -15.89 -6.39
C LEU A 63 -10.42 -15.76 -7.52
N ILE A 64 -9.34 -15.00 -7.32
CA ILE A 64 -8.33 -14.72 -8.35
C ILE A 64 -7.03 -15.52 -8.16
N THR A 65 -6.84 -16.21 -7.03
CA THR A 65 -5.60 -16.89 -6.68
C THR A 65 -5.10 -17.85 -7.76
N SER A 66 -6.00 -18.57 -8.45
CA SER A 66 -5.61 -19.46 -9.57
C SER A 66 -4.81 -18.73 -10.66
N ASN A 67 -5.16 -17.48 -10.96
CA ASN A 67 -4.45 -16.65 -11.93
C ASN A 67 -3.21 -15.95 -11.35
N LEU A 68 -3.07 -15.90 -10.02
CA LEU A 68 -1.96 -15.24 -9.31
C LEU A 68 -0.86 -16.19 -8.86
N ASN A 69 -1.04 -17.51 -9.01
CA ASN A 69 -0.01 -18.50 -8.67
C ASN A 69 1.32 -18.23 -9.42
N HIS A 70 1.23 -17.83 -10.69
CA HIS A 70 2.39 -17.41 -11.50
C HIS A 70 3.03 -16.09 -11.04
N LEU A 71 2.38 -15.36 -10.13
CA LEU A 71 2.86 -14.14 -9.47
C LEU A 71 3.28 -14.42 -8.02
N GLY A 72 3.65 -15.67 -7.74
CA GLY A 72 4.36 -16.09 -6.55
C GLY A 72 3.55 -15.99 -5.25
N ILE A 73 2.22 -15.97 -5.35
CA ILE A 73 1.37 -16.43 -4.23
C ILE A 73 1.39 -17.95 -4.32
N THR A 74 2.38 -18.60 -3.71
CA THR A 74 2.67 -20.01 -3.98
C THR A 74 1.97 -20.99 -3.05
N GLU A 75 1.54 -20.57 -1.86
CA GLU A 75 1.24 -21.54 -0.79
C GLU A 75 -0.17 -21.45 -0.24
N LYS A 76 -0.66 -20.25 0.09
CA LYS A 76 -1.97 -20.10 0.73
C LYS A 76 -2.54 -18.70 0.56
N THR A 77 -3.81 -18.63 0.14
CA THR A 77 -4.54 -17.35 0.22
C THR A 77 -4.76 -16.99 1.69
N PRO A 78 -4.38 -15.78 2.14
CA PRO A 78 -4.58 -15.39 3.52
C PRO A 78 -6.07 -15.39 3.90
N SER A 79 -6.39 -15.87 5.10
CA SER A 79 -7.71 -15.65 5.71
C SER A 79 -7.75 -14.32 6.45
N LYS A 80 -8.96 -13.87 6.84
CA LYS A 80 -9.12 -12.64 7.65
C LYS A 80 -8.28 -12.69 8.93
N SER A 81 -8.36 -13.79 9.68
CA SER A 81 -7.63 -13.96 10.94
C SER A 81 -6.12 -14.00 10.72
N SER A 82 -5.66 -14.67 9.66
CA SER A 82 -4.24 -14.70 9.30
C SER A 82 -3.70 -13.32 8.93
N LEU A 83 -4.40 -12.55 8.08
CA LEU A 83 -3.96 -11.19 7.75
C LEU A 83 -3.95 -10.28 8.97
N SER A 84 -4.98 -10.33 9.80
CA SER A 84 -5.01 -9.54 11.04
C SER A 84 -3.84 -9.87 11.96
N TYR A 85 -3.51 -11.15 12.11
CA TYR A 85 -2.37 -11.58 12.92
C TYR A 85 -1.04 -11.10 12.32
N ILE A 86 -0.85 -11.25 11.01
CA ILE A 86 0.37 -10.81 10.32
C ILE A 86 0.54 -9.29 10.41
N ASN A 87 -0.54 -8.51 10.24
CA ASN A 87 -0.51 -7.05 10.40
C ASN A 87 0.04 -6.64 11.78
N ALA A 88 -0.32 -7.39 12.84
CA ALA A 88 0.07 -7.06 14.20
C ALA A 88 1.49 -7.52 14.56
N HIS A 89 2.00 -8.59 13.94
CA HIS A 89 3.23 -9.26 14.41
C HIS A 89 4.39 -9.24 13.42
N ARG A 90 4.15 -9.04 12.11
CA ARG A 90 5.23 -9.06 11.12
C ARG A 90 6.00 -7.75 11.18
N ASP A 91 7.32 -7.85 11.26
CA ASP A 91 8.20 -6.68 11.29
C ASP A 91 7.97 -5.82 10.03
N TRP A 92 7.52 -4.60 10.25
CA TRP A 92 7.21 -3.63 9.21
C TRP A 92 8.47 -3.15 8.47
N ARG A 93 9.66 -3.29 9.09
CA ARG A 93 10.94 -2.83 8.52
C ARG A 93 11.27 -3.52 7.20
N VAL A 94 10.78 -4.74 6.97
CA VAL A 94 10.94 -5.45 5.69
C VAL A 94 10.30 -4.68 4.52
N PHE A 95 9.11 -4.09 4.75
CA PHE A 95 8.39 -3.34 3.72
C PHE A 95 8.99 -1.95 3.53
N ARG A 96 9.46 -1.31 4.62
CA ARG A 96 10.20 -0.05 4.54
C ARG A 96 11.47 -0.20 3.72
N ASP A 97 12.30 -1.19 4.03
CA ASP A 97 13.57 -1.43 3.32
C ASP A 97 13.31 -1.72 1.84
N PHE A 98 12.30 -2.55 1.55
CA PHE A 98 11.90 -2.81 0.17
C PHE A 98 11.41 -1.55 -0.55
N TYR A 99 10.63 -0.68 0.10
CA TYR A 99 10.18 0.58 -0.48
C TYR A 99 11.36 1.45 -0.93
N PHE A 100 12.39 1.62 -0.09
CA PHE A 100 13.54 2.43 -0.45
C PHE A 100 14.36 1.80 -1.59
N LYS A 101 14.55 0.47 -1.59
CA LYS A 101 15.18 -0.24 -2.71
C LYS A 101 14.41 -0.04 -4.02
N LEU A 102 13.08 -0.16 -3.97
CA LEU A 102 12.21 0.05 -5.12
C LEU A 102 12.25 1.51 -5.61
N LYS A 103 12.16 2.49 -4.70
CA LYS A 103 12.26 3.91 -5.01
C LYS A 103 13.56 4.21 -5.74
N ASN A 104 14.69 3.77 -5.18
CA ASN A 104 16.01 3.99 -5.77
C ASN A 104 16.10 3.35 -7.16
N ASN A 105 15.61 2.11 -7.33
CA ASN A 105 15.60 1.43 -8.62
C ASN A 105 14.80 2.19 -9.69
N LEU A 106 13.62 2.69 -9.32
CA LEU A 106 12.75 3.47 -10.22
C LEU A 106 13.33 4.86 -10.53
N GLN A 107 13.98 5.51 -9.56
CA GLN A 107 14.71 6.77 -9.77
C GLN A 107 15.85 6.58 -10.76
N SER A 108 16.68 5.54 -10.60
CA SER A 108 17.79 5.25 -11.50
C SER A 108 17.34 4.95 -12.95
N ARG A 109 16.12 4.44 -13.13
CA ARG A 109 15.50 4.21 -14.45
C ARG A 109 14.85 5.47 -15.05
N GLY A 110 14.92 6.62 -14.37
CA GLY A 110 14.35 7.88 -14.83
C GLY A 110 12.83 8.01 -14.67
N PHE A 111 12.13 7.01 -14.11
CA PHE A 111 10.68 7.04 -13.94
C PHE A 111 10.20 8.10 -12.93
N LEU A 112 11.09 8.53 -12.03
CA LEU A 112 10.78 9.49 -10.96
C LEU A 112 11.42 10.88 -11.18
N ASN A 113 12.02 11.14 -12.35
CA ASN A 113 12.66 12.44 -12.69
C ASN A 113 11.66 13.60 -12.92
N ARG A 114 10.42 13.50 -12.42
CA ARG A 114 9.46 14.62 -12.45
C ARG A 114 9.80 15.58 -11.30
N LYS A 115 9.95 16.87 -11.60
CA LYS A 115 10.27 17.97 -10.64
C LYS A 115 9.46 17.89 -9.32
N ILE A 116 8.21 17.46 -9.39
CA ILE A 116 7.30 17.28 -8.25
C ILE A 116 7.85 16.35 -7.16
N PHE A 117 8.62 15.31 -7.52
CA PHE A 117 9.19 14.36 -6.54
C PHE A 117 10.54 14.80 -5.98
N ASN A 118 11.22 15.74 -6.64
CA ASN A 118 12.50 16.28 -6.19
C ASN A 118 12.32 17.40 -5.15
N GLU A 119 11.14 18.02 -5.07
CA GLU A 119 10.79 19.00 -4.03
C GLU A 119 10.29 18.35 -2.74
N ILE A 120 10.01 17.04 -2.75
CA ILE A 120 9.56 16.27 -1.57
C ILE A 120 10.80 15.77 -0.81
N ASP A 121 11.56 16.70 -0.25
CA ASP A 121 12.85 16.43 0.40
C ASP A 121 12.80 16.57 1.93
N LYS A 122 11.62 16.81 2.51
CA LYS A 122 11.45 16.94 3.97
C LYS A 122 10.42 15.98 4.50
N LYS A 123 10.62 15.55 5.74
CA LYS A 123 9.74 14.66 6.52
C LYS A 123 8.32 15.22 6.54
N ILE A 124 7.55 14.88 5.52
CA ILE A 124 6.10 15.01 5.65
C ILE A 124 5.77 13.94 6.75
N TYR A 125 4.69 14.11 7.51
CA TYR A 125 4.07 13.02 8.27
C TYR A 125 2.60 12.98 7.81
N LEU A 126 2.15 11.89 7.19
CA LEU A 126 0.71 11.72 6.96
C LEU A 126 0.11 11.14 8.22
N LEU A 127 -0.42 12.02 9.04
CA LEU A 127 -0.94 11.65 10.34
C LEU A 127 -2.31 10.98 10.26
N ASP A 128 -3.16 11.35 9.30
CA ASP A 128 -4.44 10.68 9.12
C ASP A 128 -5.06 10.99 7.76
N THR A 129 -5.64 9.96 7.15
CA THR A 129 -6.47 10.09 5.95
C THR A 129 -7.78 9.38 6.12
N THR A 130 -8.58 9.90 7.04
CA THR A 130 -9.97 9.49 7.22
C THR A 130 -10.82 9.99 6.05
N VAL A 131 -11.53 9.06 5.41
CA VAL A 131 -12.55 9.39 4.42
C VAL A 131 -13.77 9.94 5.17
N ILE A 132 -14.19 11.16 4.84
CA ILE A 132 -15.42 11.75 5.36
C ILE A 132 -16.60 11.19 4.56
N SER A 133 -17.52 10.52 5.25
CA SER A 133 -18.81 10.12 4.67
C SER A 133 -19.75 11.33 4.68
N LEU A 134 -20.21 11.75 3.50
CA LEU A 134 -21.19 12.83 3.35
C LEU A 134 -22.60 12.27 3.51
N CYS A 135 -23.34 12.72 4.53
CA CYS A 135 -24.66 12.18 4.87
C CYS A 135 -25.83 12.98 4.27
N GLU A 136 -25.56 14.16 3.71
CA GLU A 136 -26.61 15.09 3.24
C GLU A 136 -26.70 15.14 1.71
N LYS A 137 -27.93 15.02 1.19
CA LYS A 137 -28.24 14.82 -0.25
C LYS A 137 -27.73 15.97 -1.14
N ASN A 138 -27.86 17.21 -0.65
CA ASN A 138 -27.40 18.40 -1.38
C ASN A 138 -25.88 18.46 -1.49
N THR A 139 -25.18 18.07 -0.43
CA THR A 139 -23.71 18.06 -0.36
C THR A 139 -23.12 16.94 -1.22
N PHE A 140 -23.78 15.78 -1.29
CA PHE A 140 -23.41 14.69 -2.20
C PHE A 140 -23.54 15.08 -3.67
N ASN A 141 -24.61 15.78 -4.04
CA ASN A 141 -24.82 16.23 -5.42
C ASN A 141 -23.74 17.22 -5.88
N LYS A 142 -23.26 18.09 -4.97
CA LYS A 142 -22.20 19.05 -5.25
C LYS A 142 -20.80 18.43 -5.26
N TYR A 143 -20.58 17.42 -4.42
CA TYR A 143 -19.30 16.71 -4.30
C TYR A 143 -19.52 15.19 -4.36
N PRO A 144 -19.77 14.63 -5.56
CA PRO A 144 -20.11 13.21 -5.73
C PRO A 144 -18.93 12.26 -5.49
N LYS A 145 -17.71 12.79 -5.35
CA LYS A 145 -16.50 12.03 -5.07
C LYS A 145 -16.25 12.02 -3.56
N LYS A 146 -15.74 10.89 -3.04
CA LYS A 146 -15.33 10.76 -1.64
C LYS A 146 -14.42 11.93 -1.24
N LEU A 147 -14.63 12.50 -0.06
CA LEU A 147 -13.76 13.52 0.50
C LEU A 147 -12.92 12.89 1.60
N ARG A 148 -11.70 13.38 1.79
CA ARG A 148 -10.88 13.05 2.96
C ARG A 148 -10.52 14.33 3.69
N ARG A 149 -10.39 14.22 5.02
CA ARG A 149 -9.63 15.20 5.78
C ARG A 149 -8.16 14.82 5.69
N THR A 150 -7.30 15.80 5.49
CA THR A 150 -5.84 15.64 5.54
C THR A 150 -5.31 16.74 6.45
N ALA A 151 -4.77 16.35 7.59
CA ALA A 151 -4.10 17.27 8.51
C ALA A 151 -2.60 17.26 8.20
N LEU A 152 -2.04 18.44 7.97
CA LEU A 152 -0.61 18.67 7.80
C LEU A 152 -0.10 19.41 9.03
N PHE A 153 0.83 18.82 9.76
CA PHE A 153 1.50 19.50 10.87
C PHE A 153 2.71 20.27 10.36
N ASP A 154 2.76 21.56 10.65
CA ASP A 154 3.84 22.48 10.30
C ASP A 154 4.64 22.80 11.56
N GLU A 155 5.79 22.14 11.73
CA GLU A 155 6.69 22.31 12.88
C GLU A 155 7.26 23.73 12.98
N ILE A 156 7.47 24.41 11.86
CA ILE A 156 8.12 25.73 11.83
C ILE A 156 7.20 26.79 12.44
N ASN A 157 5.90 26.68 12.16
CA ASN A 157 4.90 27.63 12.61
C ASN A 157 4.09 27.11 13.81
N ASN A 158 4.47 25.94 14.36
CA ASN A 158 3.79 25.21 15.42
C ASN A 158 2.25 25.17 15.25
N ARG A 159 1.79 24.83 14.04
CA ARG A 159 0.37 24.86 13.68
C ARG A 159 -0.03 23.67 12.84
N THR A 160 -1.30 23.29 12.93
CA THR A 160 -1.90 22.25 12.10
C THR A 160 -2.74 22.89 11.00
N LEU A 161 -2.49 22.50 9.76
CA LEU A 161 -3.26 22.90 8.60
C LEU A 161 -4.20 21.75 8.21
N GLU A 162 -5.51 21.96 8.33
CA GLU A 162 -6.52 20.97 7.95
C GLU A 162 -7.07 21.24 6.55
N PHE A 163 -7.04 20.21 5.69
CA PHE A 163 -7.55 20.27 4.33
C PHE A 163 -8.66 19.25 4.12
N ILE A 164 -9.75 19.64 3.49
CA ILE A 164 -10.75 18.73 2.95
C ILE A 164 -10.48 18.59 1.46
N THR A 165 -10.17 17.38 1.01
CA THR A 165 -9.78 17.15 -0.39
C THR A 165 -10.45 15.92 -0.97
N ASN A 166 -10.86 16.01 -2.24
CA ASN A 166 -11.24 14.87 -3.07
C ASN A 166 -10.02 14.27 -3.81
N ASN A 167 -8.84 14.86 -3.62
CA ASN A 167 -7.59 14.43 -4.21
C ASN A 167 -6.96 13.35 -3.33
N PHE A 168 -7.08 12.09 -3.74
CA PHE A 168 -6.52 10.97 -2.99
C PHE A 168 -5.03 10.73 -3.25
N PHE A 169 -4.40 11.52 -4.13
CA PHE A 169 -2.98 11.38 -4.43
C PHE A 169 -2.13 12.03 -3.33
N GLY A 170 -0.94 11.46 -3.06
CA GLY A 170 0.04 12.03 -2.13
C GLY A 170 0.16 11.37 -0.76
N GLN A 171 -0.42 10.19 -0.54
CA GLN A 171 -0.22 9.49 0.73
C GLN A 171 1.13 8.74 0.80
N HIS A 172 2.27 9.42 0.92
CA HIS A 172 3.33 8.97 1.85
C HIS A 172 4.26 10.10 2.24
N PRO A 173 4.44 10.19 3.55
CA PRO A 173 5.77 10.19 4.12
C PRO A 173 5.81 9.38 5.42
N LEU A 174 7.03 9.28 5.91
CA LEU A 174 7.57 8.33 6.88
C LEU A 174 7.02 8.49 8.29
#